data_AF-A0A4S4GHM1-F1
#
_entry.id   AF-A0A4S4GHM1-F1
#
_cell.length_a   1.000
_cell.length_b   1.000
_cell.length_c   1.000
_cell.angle_alpha   90.00
_cell.angle_beta   90.00
_cell.angle_gamma   90.00
#
_symmetry.space_group_name_H-M   'P 1'
#
loop_
_entity.id
_entity.type
_entity.pdbx_description
1 polymer ?
#
loop_
_entity_poly.entity_id
_entity_poly.type
_entity_poly.pdbx_seq_one_letter_code
_entity_poly.pdbx_strand_id
1 'polypeptide(L)'
;MSDPFYADALSKRRQATANAMNRIKNSIQRIPDVTNEKLFEAIIAPHKGKVVLVDLWNTWCGPCRAALKRNEPLKENELSDKDIVWIYIADVSSDINQYNNLISNINGLHYLLNEEQIKYLRSQFEVDGIPYYILVDRKGNAKGHPDFRDPSKFVKGIKTALKEK
;
A
#
# COMPACT_ATOMS: atom_id res chain seq x y z
N MET A 1 37.90 -21.92 12.72
CA MET A 1 37.65 -20.48 12.95
C MET A 1 36.15 -20.26 13.02
N SER A 2 35.57 -20.36 14.23
CA SER A 2 34.20 -19.94 14.51
C SER A 2 34.31 -18.79 15.50
N ASP A 3 34.65 -17.61 14.98
CA ASP A 3 34.69 -16.39 15.78
C ASP A 3 33.28 -16.15 16.36
N PRO A 4 33.11 -16.14 17.70
CA PRO A 4 31.82 -15.96 18.36
C PRO A 4 31.08 -14.69 17.92
N PHE A 5 31.82 -13.63 17.55
CA PHE A 5 31.25 -12.38 17.03
C PHE A 5 30.61 -12.58 15.66
N TYR A 6 31.25 -13.38 14.78
CA TYR A 6 30.69 -13.71 13.47
C TYR A 6 29.46 -14.61 13.57
N ALA A 7 29.44 -15.57 14.50
CA ALA A 7 28.30 -16.45 14.71
C ALA A 7 27.05 -15.68 15.19
N ASP A 8 27.22 -14.73 16.12
CA ASP A 8 26.15 -13.86 16.62
C ASP A 8 25.67 -12.86 15.57
N ALA A 9 26.57 -12.26 14.79
CA ALA A 9 26.20 -11.38 13.68
C ALA A 9 25.39 -12.13 12.60
N LEU A 10 25.76 -13.37 12.28
CA LEU A 10 25.04 -14.21 11.32
C LEU A 10 23.67 -14.66 11.84
N SER A 11 23.56 -15.01 13.12
CA SER A 11 22.27 -15.42 13.71
C SER A 11 21.29 -14.24 13.75
N LYS A 12 21.75 -13.04 14.17
CA LYS A 12 20.95 -11.81 14.17
C LYS A 12 20.49 -11.44 12.76
N ARG A 13 21.36 -11.54 11.76
CA ARG A 13 21.00 -11.32 10.35
C ARG A 13 19.93 -12.31 9.89
N ARG A 14 20.12 -13.62 10.14
CA ARG A 14 19.13 -14.65 9.79
C ARG A 14 17.77 -14.38 10.44
N GLN A 15 17.75 -14.00 11.72
CA GLN A 15 16.52 -13.69 12.44
C GLN A 15 15.85 -12.42 11.89
N ALA A 16 16.61 -11.37 11.60
CA ALA A 16 16.08 -10.16 10.96
C ALA A 16 15.49 -10.47 9.57
N THR A 17 16.16 -11.29 8.76
CA THR A 17 15.65 -11.74 7.46
C THR A 17 14.37 -12.57 7.61
N ALA A 18 14.30 -13.50 8.56
CA ALA A 18 13.10 -14.29 8.81
C ALA A 18 11.91 -13.41 9.25
N ASN A 19 12.15 -12.41 10.11
CA ASN A 19 11.13 -11.47 10.54
C ASN A 19 10.63 -10.59 9.39
N ALA A 20 11.54 -10.10 8.54
CA ALA A 20 11.18 -9.35 7.34
C ALA A 20 10.34 -10.19 6.38
N MET A 21 10.74 -11.45 6.13
CA MET A 21 9.98 -12.39 5.30
C MET A 21 8.58 -12.68 5.85
N ASN A 22 8.44 -12.85 7.17
CA ASN A 22 7.13 -13.05 7.80
C ASN A 22 6.25 -11.79 7.70
N ARG A 23 6.83 -10.59 7.84
CA ARG A 23 6.10 -9.33 7.63
C ARG A 23 5.58 -9.21 6.20
N ILE A 24 6.43 -9.47 5.20
CA ILE A 24 6.05 -9.47 3.78
C ILE A 24 4.94 -10.49 3.51
N LYS A 25 5.10 -11.73 4.00
CA LYS A 25 4.11 -12.78 3.80
C LYS A 25 2.73 -12.42 4.36
N ASN A 26 2.68 -11.72 5.50
CA ASN A 26 1.44 -11.29 6.12
C ASN A 26 0.86 -10.00 5.52
N SER A 27 1.69 -9.19 4.85
CA SER A 27 1.27 -7.93 4.24
C SER A 27 0.68 -8.14 2.84
N ILE A 28 1.16 -9.15 2.09
CA ILE A 28 0.59 -9.55 0.80
C ILE A 28 -0.78 -10.19 1.02
N GLN A 29 -1.81 -9.60 0.43
CA GLN A 29 -3.18 -10.06 0.50
C GLN A 29 -3.52 -10.96 -0.68
N ARG A 30 -4.42 -11.91 -0.45
CA ARG A 30 -5.07 -12.65 -1.54
C ARG A 30 -6.06 -11.73 -2.24
N ILE A 31 -6.08 -11.80 -3.57
CA ILE A 31 -7.07 -11.10 -4.37
C ILE A 31 -8.43 -11.80 -4.14
N PRO A 32 -9.51 -11.07 -3.82
CA PRO A 32 -10.84 -11.66 -3.70
C PRO A 32 -11.27 -12.34 -5.01
N ASP A 33 -11.90 -13.52 -4.89
CA ASP A 33 -12.46 -14.26 -6.02
C ASP A 33 -13.84 -13.69 -6.38
N VAL A 34 -13.83 -12.56 -7.08
CA VAL A 34 -15.01 -11.82 -7.54
C VAL A 34 -14.76 -11.28 -8.95
N THR A 35 -15.82 -10.80 -9.60
CA THR A 35 -15.69 -10.15 -10.91
C THR A 35 -14.91 -8.83 -10.79
N ASN A 36 -14.31 -8.38 -11.90
CA ASN A 36 -13.49 -7.16 -11.92
C ASN A 36 -14.31 -5.91 -11.48
N GLU A 37 -15.61 -5.89 -11.80
CA GLU A 37 -16.57 -4.85 -11.40
C GLU A 37 -16.69 -4.73 -9.87
N LYS A 38 -16.57 -5.84 -9.15
CA LYS A 38 -16.73 -5.90 -7.69
C LYS A 38 -15.40 -5.95 -6.94
N LEU A 39 -14.28 -6.00 -7.66
CA LEU A 39 -12.97 -6.23 -7.07
C LEU A 39 -12.58 -5.13 -6.08
N PHE A 40 -12.73 -3.86 -6.47
CA PHE A 40 -12.38 -2.75 -5.59
C PHE A 40 -13.23 -2.77 -4.32
N GLU A 41 -14.56 -2.94 -4.46
CA GLU A 41 -15.48 -3.04 -3.33
C GLU A 41 -15.10 -4.19 -2.39
N ALA A 42 -14.78 -5.37 -2.94
CA ALA A 42 -14.35 -6.51 -2.14
C ALA A 42 -13.03 -6.29 -1.38
N ILE A 43 -12.10 -5.52 -1.95
CA ILE A 43 -10.84 -5.14 -1.29
C ILE A 43 -11.10 -4.22 -0.09
N ILE A 44 -12.03 -3.27 -0.20
CA ILE A 44 -12.26 -2.26 0.85
C ILE A 44 -13.33 -2.67 1.88
N ALA A 45 -14.23 -3.59 1.53
CA ALA A 45 -15.34 -4.02 2.39
C ALA A 45 -14.93 -4.48 3.81
N PRO A 46 -13.80 -5.20 4.00
CA PRO A 46 -13.33 -5.57 5.34
C PRO A 46 -12.97 -4.39 6.25
N HIS A 47 -12.87 -3.19 5.70
CA HIS A 47 -12.39 -1.99 6.39
C HIS A 47 -13.48 -0.93 6.60
N LYS A 48 -14.76 -1.30 6.45
CA LYS A 48 -15.89 -0.40 6.73
C LYS A 48 -15.78 0.18 8.16
N GLY A 49 -16.08 1.47 8.30
CA GLY A 49 -15.91 2.21 9.55
C GLY A 49 -14.54 2.86 9.72
N LYS A 50 -13.56 2.54 8.86
CA LYS A 50 -12.23 3.16 8.81
C LYS A 50 -12.06 4.07 7.60
N VAL A 51 -11.05 4.93 7.65
CA VAL A 51 -10.60 5.68 6.47
C VAL A 51 -9.58 4.82 5.74
N VAL A 52 -9.83 4.49 4.48
CA VAL A 52 -8.91 3.68 3.67
C VAL A 52 -8.23 4.57 2.65
N LEU A 53 -6.90 4.58 2.63
CA LEU A 53 -6.14 5.15 1.54
C LEU A 53 -5.60 4.03 0.66
N VAL A 54 -6.03 4.04 -0.60
CA VAL A 54 -5.52 3.14 -1.65
C VAL A 54 -4.51 3.90 -2.49
N ASP A 55 -3.30 3.38 -2.62
CA ASP A 55 -2.20 3.92 -3.43
C ASP A 55 -1.92 2.98 -4.61
N LEU A 56 -2.21 3.46 -5.82
CA LEU A 56 -1.88 2.77 -7.06
C LEU A 56 -0.45 3.14 -7.48
N TRP A 57 0.42 2.14 -7.54
CA TRP A 57 1.84 2.32 -7.83
C TRP A 57 2.39 1.14 -8.63
N ASN A 58 3.67 1.21 -9.03
CA ASN A 58 4.40 0.07 -9.58
C ASN A 58 5.91 0.21 -9.29
N THR A 59 6.65 -0.88 -9.35
CA THR A 59 8.08 -0.90 -8.97
C THR A 59 8.96 -0.07 -9.90
N TRP A 60 8.59 0.03 -11.17
CA TRP A 60 9.27 0.84 -12.19
C TRP A 60 8.93 2.34 -12.10
N CYS A 61 7.88 2.71 -11.35
CA CYS A 61 7.42 4.09 -11.24
C CYS A 61 8.31 4.91 -10.29
N GLY A 62 9.24 5.70 -10.86
CA GLY A 62 10.11 6.59 -10.11
C GLY A 62 9.37 7.56 -9.16
N PRO A 63 8.37 8.33 -9.65
CA PRO A 63 7.58 9.23 -8.80
C PRO A 63 6.84 8.51 -7.66
N CYS A 64 6.34 7.30 -7.89
CA CYS A 64 5.67 6.50 -6.86
C CYS A 64 6.64 6.13 -5.74
N ARG A 65 7.84 5.65 -6.07
CA ARG A 65 8.87 5.32 -5.06
C ARG A 65 9.29 6.55 -4.25
N ALA A 66 9.37 7.72 -4.88
CA ALA A 66 9.65 8.97 -4.18
C ALA A 66 8.52 9.36 -3.21
N ALA A 67 7.26 9.20 -3.63
CA ALA A 67 6.10 9.44 -2.79
C ALA A 67 6.06 8.46 -1.59
N LEU A 68 6.29 7.17 -1.81
CA LEU A 68 6.38 6.16 -0.74
C LEU A 68 7.45 6.52 0.29
N LYS A 69 8.68 6.81 -0.16
CA LYS A 69 9.79 7.23 0.73
C LYS A 69 9.45 8.45 1.58
N ARG A 70 8.69 9.40 1.01
CA ARG A 70 8.22 10.60 1.70
C ARG A 70 7.07 10.30 2.67
N ASN A 71 6.16 9.42 2.30
CA ASN A 71 4.90 9.20 2.99
C ASN A 71 5.01 8.17 4.14
N GLU A 72 5.88 7.15 4.04
CA GLU A 72 6.02 6.13 5.10
C GLU A 72 6.30 6.74 6.50
N PRO A 73 7.23 7.71 6.67
CA PRO A 73 7.47 8.31 7.99
C PRO A 73 6.27 9.07 8.55
N LEU A 74 5.31 9.49 7.72
CA LEU A 74 4.12 10.19 8.18
C LEU A 74 3.19 9.26 8.95
N LYS A 75 3.19 7.96 8.63
CA LYS A 75 2.34 6.95 9.27
C LYS A 75 2.68 6.70 10.73
N GLU A 76 3.89 7.03 11.15
CA GLU A 76 4.33 6.91 12.54
C GLU A 76 4.13 8.22 13.32
N ASN A 77 3.87 9.32 12.61
CA ASN A 77 3.82 10.67 13.16
C ASN A 77 2.46 11.33 12.89
N GLU A 78 2.35 12.13 11.83
CA GLU A 78 1.18 12.94 11.54
C GLU A 78 -0.09 12.16 11.14
N LEU A 79 0.09 10.93 10.66
CA LEU A 79 -0.95 10.02 10.19
C LEU A 79 -0.87 8.68 10.94
N SER A 80 -0.61 8.73 12.25
CA SER A 80 -0.49 7.55 13.12
C SER A 80 -1.81 7.03 13.67
N ASP A 81 -2.94 7.53 13.17
CA ASP A 81 -4.27 7.12 13.61
C ASP A 81 -4.55 5.67 13.18
N LYS A 82 -5.02 4.84 14.12
CA LYS A 82 -5.31 3.41 13.91
C LYS A 82 -6.57 3.17 13.07
N ASP A 83 -7.35 4.22 12.84
CA ASP A 83 -8.49 4.22 11.94
C ASP A 83 -8.11 4.45 10.47
N ILE A 84 -6.82 4.63 10.17
CA ILE A 84 -6.34 4.63 8.79
C ILE A 84 -5.95 3.21 8.38
N VAL A 85 -6.45 2.78 7.23
CA VAL A 85 -6.00 1.56 6.55
C VAL A 85 -5.24 1.95 5.28
N TRP A 86 -4.04 1.42 5.14
CA TRP A 86 -3.17 1.65 4.00
C TRP A 86 -3.22 0.44 3.06
N ILE A 87 -3.70 0.65 1.84
CA ILE A 87 -3.78 -0.38 0.80
C ILE A 87 -2.89 0.05 -0.37
N TYR A 88 -2.01 -0.83 -0.79
CA TYR A 88 -1.11 -0.63 -1.92
C TYR A 88 -1.51 -1.60 -3.02
N ILE A 89 -1.77 -1.07 -4.20
CA ILE A 89 -2.11 -1.87 -5.37
C ILE A 89 -1.05 -1.63 -6.44
N ALA A 90 -0.30 -2.68 -6.74
CA ALA A 90 0.53 -2.77 -7.92
C ALA A 90 -0.08 -3.76 -8.92
N ASP A 91 0.47 -3.81 -10.11
CA ASP A 91 0.10 -4.81 -11.12
C ASP A 91 1.31 -5.65 -11.55
N VAL A 92 1.04 -6.72 -12.29
CA VAL A 92 2.05 -7.69 -12.75
C VAL A 92 3.13 -7.11 -13.68
N SER A 93 3.03 -5.85 -14.12
CA SER A 93 4.19 -5.16 -14.73
C SER A 93 5.32 -4.88 -13.74
N SER A 94 5.06 -5.03 -12.44
CA SER A 94 6.08 -5.02 -11.39
C SER A 94 6.73 -6.39 -11.27
N ASP A 95 8.06 -6.45 -11.48
CA ASP A 95 8.83 -7.68 -11.23
C ASP A 95 8.63 -8.15 -9.78
N ILE A 96 8.31 -9.44 -9.60
CA ILE A 96 7.90 -9.98 -8.30
C ILE A 96 9.02 -9.90 -7.25
N ASN A 97 10.28 -10.05 -7.64
CA ASN A 97 11.40 -9.98 -6.71
C ASN A 97 11.63 -8.54 -6.26
N GLN A 98 11.63 -7.60 -7.22
CA GLN A 98 11.72 -6.19 -6.92
C GLN A 98 10.54 -5.71 -6.08
N TYR A 99 9.33 -6.19 -6.38
CA TYR A 99 8.12 -5.90 -5.63
C TYR A 99 8.25 -6.34 -4.17
N ASN A 100 8.57 -7.61 -3.94
CA ASN A 100 8.76 -8.17 -2.59
C ASN A 100 9.84 -7.40 -1.79
N ASN A 101 10.92 -7.00 -2.46
CA ASN A 101 11.97 -6.20 -1.83
C ASN A 101 11.47 -4.81 -1.43
N LEU A 102 10.71 -4.12 -2.29
CA LEU A 102 10.23 -2.77 -2.01
C LEU A 102 9.15 -2.75 -0.92
N ILE A 103 8.19 -3.68 -0.96
CA ILE A 103 7.10 -3.73 0.03
C ILE A 103 7.56 -4.08 1.43
N SER A 104 8.76 -4.65 1.58
CA SER A 104 9.36 -4.92 2.90
C SER A 104 9.51 -3.67 3.78
N ASN A 105 9.54 -2.48 3.17
CA ASN A 105 9.67 -1.19 3.84
C ASN A 105 8.38 -0.34 3.74
N ILE A 106 7.26 -0.93 3.30
CA ILE A 106 5.99 -0.22 3.09
C ILE A 106 4.93 -0.86 3.99
N ASN A 107 4.54 -0.15 5.05
CA ASN A 107 3.61 -0.68 6.04
C ASN A 107 2.16 -0.59 5.54
N GLY A 108 1.51 -1.72 5.27
CA GLY A 108 0.14 -1.74 4.79
C GLY A 108 -0.26 -3.10 4.22
N LEU A 109 -1.43 -3.13 3.58
CA LEU A 109 -1.94 -4.28 2.85
C LEU A 109 -1.54 -4.15 1.38
N HIS A 110 -1.04 -5.23 0.79
CA HIS A 110 -0.44 -5.20 -0.53
C HIS A 110 -1.17 -6.16 -1.48
N TYR A 111 -1.59 -5.65 -2.63
CA TYR A 111 -2.24 -6.43 -3.69
C TYR A 111 -1.44 -6.29 -4.98
N LEU A 112 -1.25 -7.41 -5.68
CA LEU A 112 -0.61 -7.46 -6.99
C LEU A 112 -1.63 -7.98 -8.01
N LEU A 113 -2.25 -7.07 -8.76
CA LEU A 113 -3.33 -7.38 -9.69
C LEU A 113 -2.81 -7.83 -11.05
N ASN A 114 -3.59 -8.69 -11.73
CA ASN A 114 -3.33 -9.03 -13.12
C ASN A 114 -3.71 -7.87 -14.07
N GLU A 115 -3.39 -8.02 -15.35
CA GLU A 115 -3.60 -6.97 -16.36
C GLU A 115 -5.06 -6.55 -16.53
N GLU A 116 -6.00 -7.50 -16.51
CA GLU A 116 -7.43 -7.22 -16.66
C GLU A 116 -8.00 -6.48 -15.45
N GLN A 117 -7.62 -6.94 -14.26
CA GLN A 117 -8.03 -6.37 -12.98
C GLN A 117 -7.55 -4.92 -12.84
N ILE A 118 -6.26 -4.65 -13.12
CA ILE A 118 -5.74 -3.28 -13.03
C ILE A 118 -6.33 -2.37 -14.11
N LYS A 119 -6.55 -2.90 -15.33
CA LYS A 119 -7.17 -2.13 -16.42
C LYS A 119 -8.59 -1.71 -16.03
N TYR A 120 -9.38 -2.63 -15.49
CA TYR A 120 -10.72 -2.33 -15.02
C TYR A 120 -10.70 -1.30 -13.88
N LEU A 121 -9.87 -1.52 -12.86
CA LEU A 121 -9.75 -0.61 -11.73
C LEU A 121 -9.37 0.81 -12.16
N ARG A 122 -8.40 0.94 -13.08
CA ARG A 122 -7.99 2.24 -13.63
C ARG A 122 -9.12 2.92 -14.41
N SER A 123 -9.91 2.15 -15.16
CA SER A 123 -11.08 2.68 -15.86
C SER A 123 -12.17 3.15 -14.89
N GLN A 124 -12.42 2.40 -13.82
CA GLN A 124 -13.46 2.72 -12.83
C GLN A 124 -13.22 4.07 -12.15
N PHE A 125 -11.96 4.42 -11.88
CA PHE A 125 -11.57 5.66 -11.22
C PHE A 125 -10.98 6.72 -12.16
N GLU A 126 -11.06 6.51 -13.47
CA GLU A 126 -10.53 7.45 -14.48
C GLU A 126 -9.06 7.82 -14.19
N VAL A 127 -8.23 6.82 -13.91
CA VAL A 127 -6.83 7.00 -13.50
C VAL A 127 -6.02 7.59 -14.64
N ASP A 128 -5.48 8.80 -14.42
CA ASP A 128 -4.68 9.59 -15.36
C ASP A 128 -3.17 9.28 -15.29
N GLY A 129 -2.73 8.52 -14.30
CA GLY A 129 -1.33 8.10 -14.13
C GLY A 129 -0.99 7.74 -12.69
N ILE A 130 0.15 7.09 -12.47
CA ILE A 130 0.62 6.72 -11.13
C ILE A 130 1.77 7.62 -10.64
N PRO A 131 1.85 7.94 -9.33
CA PRO A 131 0.98 7.47 -8.26
C PRO A 131 -0.42 8.07 -8.36
N TYR A 132 -1.43 7.25 -8.03
CA TYR A 132 -2.83 7.65 -7.99
C TYR A 132 -3.41 7.21 -6.65
N TYR A 133 -4.18 8.09 -6.02
CA TYR A 133 -4.73 7.81 -4.70
C TYR A 133 -6.25 7.73 -4.77
N ILE A 134 -6.83 6.77 -4.06
CA ILE A 134 -8.27 6.70 -3.84
C ILE A 134 -8.47 6.77 -2.33
N LEU A 135 -9.26 7.75 -1.90
CA LEU A 135 -9.64 7.89 -0.50
C LEU A 135 -11.03 7.31 -0.31
N VAL A 136 -11.17 6.41 0.65
CA VAL A 136 -12.42 5.80 1.04
C VAL A 136 -12.79 6.30 2.43
N ASP A 137 -13.99 6.86 2.55
CA ASP A 137 -14.52 7.30 3.84
C ASP A 137 -15.01 6.12 4.70
N ARG A 138 -15.39 6.41 5.95
CA ARG A 138 -15.89 5.40 6.90
C ARG A 138 -17.15 4.68 6.44
N LYS A 139 -17.91 5.25 5.51
CA LYS A 139 -19.15 4.67 4.96
C LYS A 139 -18.86 3.74 3.78
N GLY A 140 -17.65 3.78 3.23
CA GLY A 140 -17.23 3.03 2.06
C GLY A 140 -17.32 3.83 0.76
N ASN A 141 -17.59 5.14 0.80
CA ASN A 141 -17.60 5.96 -0.40
C ASN A 141 -16.16 6.21 -0.85
N ALA A 142 -15.84 5.82 -2.07
CA ALA A 142 -14.51 5.93 -2.64
C ALA A 142 -14.44 7.05 -3.68
N LYS A 143 -13.39 7.86 -3.59
CA LYS A 143 -13.14 8.96 -4.54
C LYS A 143 -11.68 9.00 -4.95
N GLY A 144 -11.44 9.20 -6.24
CA GLY A 144 -10.12 9.45 -6.80
C GLY A 144 -9.55 10.82 -6.40
N HIS A 145 -8.28 10.84 -6.06
CA HIS A 145 -7.51 12.00 -5.60
C HIS A 145 -6.16 12.11 -6.32
N PRO A 146 -6.16 12.44 -7.63
CA PRO A 146 -4.91 12.71 -8.36
C PRO A 146 -4.16 13.92 -7.77
N ASP A 147 -4.86 14.80 -7.06
CA ASP A 147 -4.30 15.96 -6.38
C ASP A 147 -3.43 15.60 -5.17
N PHE A 148 -3.55 14.38 -4.63
CA PHE A 148 -2.72 13.88 -3.52
C PHE A 148 -1.25 13.60 -3.91
N ARG A 149 -0.90 13.77 -5.20
CA ARG A 149 0.50 13.89 -5.63
C ARG A 149 1.20 15.08 -4.95
N ASP A 150 0.43 16.12 -4.62
CA ASP A 150 0.85 17.23 -3.76
C ASP A 150 0.86 16.78 -2.28
N PRO A 151 2.04 16.78 -1.61
CA PRO A 151 2.16 16.37 -0.22
C PRO A 151 1.23 17.13 0.75
N SER A 152 1.00 18.41 0.50
CA SER A 152 0.17 19.24 1.39
C SER A 152 -1.29 18.86 1.31
N LYS A 153 -1.77 18.47 0.12
CA LYS A 153 -3.14 17.98 -0.06
C LYS A 153 -3.32 16.57 0.48
N PHE A 154 -2.32 15.71 0.30
CA PHE A 154 -2.31 14.34 0.80
C PHE A 154 -2.60 14.28 2.31
N VAL A 155 -1.80 14.98 3.12
CA VAL A 155 -1.94 14.96 4.58
C VAL A 155 -3.24 15.61 5.01
N LYS A 156 -3.58 16.76 4.42
CA LYS A 156 -4.80 17.49 4.77
C LYS A 156 -6.06 16.67 4.44
N GLY A 157 -6.12 16.03 3.28
CA GLY A 157 -7.26 15.24 2.84
C GLY A 157 -7.54 14.06 3.77
N ILE A 158 -6.51 13.30 4.14
CA ILE A 158 -6.64 12.16 5.07
C ILE A 158 -7.09 12.66 6.46
N LYS A 159 -6.48 13.74 6.98
CA LYS A 159 -6.87 14.33 8.27
C LYS A 159 -8.31 14.86 8.27
N THR A 160 -8.81 15.35 7.14
CA THR A 160 -10.21 15.75 7.01
C THR A 160 -11.14 14.54 7.06
N ALA A 161 -10.86 13.49 6.28
CA ALA A 161 -11.67 12.28 6.28
C ALA A 161 -11.73 11.58 7.65
N LEU A 162 -10.67 11.68 8.45
CA LEU A 162 -10.66 11.13 9.83
C LEU A 162 -11.61 11.86 10.79
N LYS A 163 -11.85 13.16 10.55
CA LYS A 163 -12.75 13.99 11.38
C LYS A 163 -14.22 13.79 11.04
N GLU A 164 -14.50 13.36 9.81
CA GLU A 164 -15.84 13.06 9.35
C GLU A 164 -16.31 11.73 9.95
N LYS A 165 -17.47 11.74 10.60
CA LYS A 165 -18.08 10.57 11.24
C LYS A 165 -19.13 9.93 10.34
#